data_AF-A0A820QL43-F1
#
_entry.id   AF-A0A820QL43-F1
#
_cell.length_a   1.000
_cell.length_b   1.000
_cell.length_c   1.000
_cell.angle_alpha   90.00
_cell.angle_beta   90.00
_cell.angle_gamma   90.00
#
_symmetry.space_group_name_H-M   'P 1'
#
loop_
_entity.id
_entity.type
_entity.pdbx_description
1 polymer ?
#
loop_
_entity_poly.entity_id
_entity_poly.type
_entity_poly.pdbx_seq_one_letter_code
_entity_poly.pdbx_strand_id
1 'polypeptide(L)'
;IRTHGIGIMNTAVNFTYQYLRQKFYMFSQFLFDEHIKSRLMKDIKFFKENKDRLNQRYPFERAKKFFISIRKLGVTPDTNETYLDQFRQLIGQIENAMGYVRMIRS
;
A
#
# COMPACT_ATOMS: atom_id res chain seq x y z
N ILE A 1 -26.23 22.99 -1.51
CA ILE A 1 -25.64 21.97 -0.59
C ILE A 1 -25.92 22.24 0.91
N ARG A 2 -26.43 23.41 1.33
CA ARG A 2 -26.41 23.82 2.75
C ARG A 2 -27.54 23.38 3.68
N THR A 3 -28.56 22.63 3.25
CA THR A 3 -29.66 22.24 4.17
C THR A 3 -29.95 20.74 4.26
N HIS A 4 -29.65 19.94 3.23
CA HIS A 4 -29.69 18.46 3.31
C HIS A 4 -28.31 17.80 3.17
N GLY A 5 -27.24 18.57 2.90
CA GLY A 5 -25.91 18.04 2.61
C GLY A 5 -25.12 17.56 3.82
N ILE A 6 -25.39 18.06 5.02
CA ILE A 6 -24.60 17.74 6.23
C ILE A 6 -24.74 16.28 6.64
N GLY A 7 -25.97 15.74 6.65
CA GLY A 7 -26.21 14.33 6.93
C GLY A 7 -25.63 13.40 5.88
N ILE A 8 -25.76 13.77 4.59
CA ILE A 8 -25.21 12.99 3.47
C ILE A 8 -23.67 12.99 3.51
N MET A 9 -23.04 14.13 3.81
CA MET A 9 -21.60 14.24 3.96
C MET A 9 -21.08 13.41 5.14
N ASN A 10 -21.73 13.46 6.30
CA ASN A 10 -21.35 12.64 7.45
C ASN A 10 -21.44 11.14 7.15
N THR A 11 -22.51 10.71 6.49
CA THR A 11 -22.68 9.32 6.06
C THR A 11 -21.63 8.91 5.03
N ALA A 12 -21.35 9.74 4.02
CA ALA A 12 -20.33 9.47 3.00
C ALA A 12 -18.91 9.37 3.58
N VAL A 13 -18.57 10.28 4.50
CA VAL A 13 -17.31 10.24 5.27
C VAL A 13 -17.22 8.95 6.08
N ASN A 14 -18.28 8.58 6.79
CA ASN A 14 -18.31 7.35 7.59
C ASN A 14 -18.10 6.10 6.72
N PHE A 15 -18.82 5.98 5.60
CA PHE A 15 -18.63 4.88 4.65
C PHE A 15 -17.20 4.84 4.09
N THR A 16 -16.62 6.01 3.81
CA THR A 16 -15.25 6.08 3.31
C THR A 16 -14.23 5.62 4.37
N TYR A 17 -14.45 5.94 5.66
CA TYR A 17 -13.62 5.39 6.73
C TYR A 17 -13.77 3.88 6.90
N GLN A 18 -14.98 3.35 6.78
CA GLN A 18 -15.21 1.90 6.80
C GLN A 18 -14.49 1.21 5.64
N TYR A 19 -14.58 1.77 4.43
CA TYR A 19 -13.85 1.30 3.26
C TYR A 19 -12.33 1.35 3.49
N LEU A 20 -11.80 2.48 3.98
CA LEU A 20 -10.38 2.61 4.31
C LEU A 20 -9.93 1.57 5.32
N ARG A 21 -10.72 1.31 6.37
CA ARG A 21 -10.42 0.25 7.35
C ARG A 21 -10.28 -1.12 6.67
N GLN A 22 -11.19 -1.46 5.77
CA GLN A 22 -11.12 -2.72 5.02
C GLN A 22 -9.88 -2.78 4.12
N LYS A 23 -9.53 -1.67 3.44
CA LYS A 23 -8.34 -1.60 2.59
C LYS A 23 -7.03 -1.64 3.38
N PHE A 24 -6.96 -0.98 4.54
CA PHE A 24 -5.82 -1.10 5.44
C PHE A 24 -5.66 -2.52 6.02
N TYR A 25 -6.77 -3.23 6.24
CA TYR A 25 -6.70 -4.65 6.59
C TYR A 25 -6.07 -5.47 5.46
N MET A 26 -6.55 -5.33 4.22
CA MET A 26 -5.94 -5.98 3.05
C MET A 26 -4.45 -5.61 2.88
N PHE A 27 -4.10 -4.34 3.12
CA PHE A 27 -2.72 -3.85 3.08
C PHE A 27 -1.86 -4.55 4.12
N SER A 28 -2.37 -4.72 5.34
CA SER A 28 -1.65 -5.45 6.39
C SER A 28 -1.43 -6.91 6.01
N GLN A 29 -2.47 -7.59 5.48
CA GLN A 29 -2.36 -8.98 5.03
C GLN A 29 -1.29 -9.14 3.95
N PHE A 30 -1.23 -8.21 2.98
CA PHE A 30 -0.20 -8.21 1.95
C PHE A 30 1.22 -8.09 2.54
N LEU A 31 1.43 -7.24 3.54
CA LEU A 31 2.73 -7.09 4.19
C LEU A 31 3.13 -8.32 5.02
N PHE A 32 2.15 -9.08 5.52
CA PHE A 32 2.36 -10.30 6.29
C PHE A 32 2.45 -11.57 5.45
N ASP A 33 2.14 -11.50 4.15
CA ASP A 33 2.39 -12.59 3.21
C ASP A 33 3.85 -13.05 3.31
N GLU A 34 4.07 -14.35 3.53
CA GLU A 34 5.39 -14.89 3.84
C GLU A 34 6.39 -14.67 2.69
N HIS A 35 5.93 -14.69 1.44
CA HIS A 35 6.78 -14.43 0.28
C HIS A 35 7.20 -12.96 0.20
N ILE A 36 6.31 -12.03 0.54
CA ILE A 36 6.61 -10.59 0.57
C ILE A 36 7.48 -10.25 1.78
N LYS A 37 7.03 -10.65 2.97
CA LYS A 37 7.68 -10.41 4.26
C LYS A 37 9.12 -10.91 4.29
N SER A 38 9.37 -12.14 3.85
CA SER A 38 10.72 -12.72 3.86
C SER A 38 11.71 -11.93 3.00
N ARG A 39 11.27 -11.38 1.87
CA ARG A 39 12.09 -10.50 1.00
C ARG A 39 12.33 -9.13 1.65
N LEU A 40 11.28 -8.51 2.20
CA LEU A 40 11.40 -7.24 2.91
C LEU A 40 12.34 -7.34 4.12
N MET A 41 12.27 -8.43 4.89
CA MET A 41 13.14 -8.64 6.05
C MET A 41 14.62 -8.76 5.65
N LYS A 42 14.93 -9.40 4.51
CA LYS A 42 16.29 -9.43 3.96
C LYS A 42 16.80 -8.04 3.60
N ASP A 43 15.95 -7.20 3.03
CA ASP A 43 16.34 -5.84 2.66
C ASP A 43 16.43 -4.89 3.88
N ILE A 44 15.57 -5.05 4.88
CA ILE A 44 15.67 -4.34 6.17
C ILE A 44 16.97 -4.71 6.87
N LYS A 45 17.31 -6.00 6.93
CA LYS A 45 18.58 -6.47 7.52
C LYS A 45 19.77 -5.83 6.81
N PHE A 46 19.80 -5.90 5.48
CA PHE A 46 20.85 -5.26 4.67
C PHE A 46 20.95 -3.75 4.93
N PHE A 47 19.81 -3.04 4.97
CA PHE A 47 19.79 -1.61 5.23
C PHE A 47 20.36 -1.29 6.60
N LYS A 48 19.95 -2.01 7.66
CA LYS A 48 20.47 -1.81 9.02
C LYS A 48 21.98 -2.04 9.12
N GLU A 49 22.52 -3.03 8.42
CA GLU A 49 23.94 -3.38 8.41
C GLU A 49 24.80 -2.38 7.62
N ASN A 50 24.21 -1.67 6.64
CA ASN A 50 24.97 -0.83 5.70
C ASN A 50 24.56 0.65 5.71
N LYS A 51 23.60 1.05 6.54
CA LYS A 51 23.05 2.42 6.56
C LYS A 51 24.14 3.48 6.73
N ASP A 52 25.14 3.26 7.59
CA ASP A 52 26.16 4.26 7.87
C ASP A 52 27.11 4.42 6.67
N ARG A 53 27.43 3.31 5.98
CA ARG A 53 28.23 3.30 4.75
C ARG A 53 27.50 3.90 3.55
N LEU A 54 26.16 3.82 3.55
CA LEU A 54 25.31 4.25 2.45
C LEU A 54 24.67 5.61 2.68
N ASN A 55 25.12 6.38 3.68
CA ASN A 55 24.53 7.67 4.06
C ASN A 55 23.01 7.58 4.30
N GLN A 56 22.58 6.49 4.94
CA GLN A 56 21.19 6.16 5.23
C GLN A 56 20.30 6.04 3.99
N ARG A 57 20.89 5.78 2.81
CA ARG A 57 20.14 5.61 1.56
C ARG A 57 19.92 4.15 1.23
N TYR A 58 18.77 3.86 0.61
CA TYR A 58 18.48 2.56 0.04
C TYR A 58 19.00 2.50 -1.42
N PRO A 59 19.94 1.61 -1.76
CA PRO A 59 20.54 1.59 -3.10
C PRO A 59 19.54 1.20 -4.19
N PHE A 60 19.61 1.87 -5.35
CA PHE A 60 18.76 1.58 -6.50
C PHE A 60 18.88 0.12 -6.98
N GLU A 61 20.10 -0.40 -7.08
CA GLU A 61 20.34 -1.79 -7.47
C GLU A 61 19.64 -2.81 -6.54
N ARG A 62 19.51 -2.45 -5.26
CA ARG A 62 18.78 -3.26 -4.28
C ARG A 62 17.27 -3.22 -4.57
N ALA A 63 16.72 -2.03 -4.82
CA ALA A 63 15.32 -1.86 -5.23
C ALA A 63 14.99 -2.64 -6.51
N LYS A 64 15.87 -2.60 -7.51
CA LYS A 64 15.72 -3.36 -8.76
C LYS A 64 15.73 -4.87 -8.52
N LYS A 65 16.66 -5.37 -7.70
CA LYS A 65 16.69 -6.79 -7.31
C LYS A 65 15.43 -7.21 -6.57
N PHE A 66 14.94 -6.38 -5.64
CA PHE A 66 13.69 -6.62 -4.94
C PHE A 66 12.52 -6.73 -5.93
N PHE A 67 12.35 -5.74 -6.82
CA PHE A 67 11.32 -5.72 -7.85
C PHE A 67 11.32 -6.99 -8.71
N ILE A 68 12.49 -7.38 -9.25
CA ILE A 68 12.62 -8.60 -10.04
C ILE A 68 12.26 -9.84 -9.21
N SER A 69 12.70 -9.90 -7.96
CA SER A 69 12.44 -11.04 -7.08
C SER A 69 10.96 -11.22 -6.73
N ILE A 70 10.19 -10.13 -6.67
CA ILE A 70 8.74 -10.17 -6.46
C ILE A 70 8.04 -10.59 -7.75
N ARG A 71 8.46 -10.07 -8.92
CA ARG A 71 7.93 -10.51 -10.22
C ARG A 71 8.10 -12.02 -10.46
N LYS A 72 9.19 -12.61 -9.94
CA LYS A 72 9.42 -14.06 -10.00
C LYS A 72 8.41 -14.91 -9.22
N LEU A 73 7.59 -14.31 -8.35
CA LEU A 73 6.46 -15.01 -7.72
C LEU A 73 5.32 -15.31 -8.69
N GLY A 74 5.35 -14.71 -9.88
CA GLY A 74 4.29 -14.84 -10.87
C GLY A 74 3.12 -13.92 -10.58
N VAL A 75 1.95 -14.34 -11.07
CA VAL A 75 0.68 -13.64 -10.94
C VAL A 75 -0.25 -14.43 -10.04
N THR A 76 -1.15 -13.75 -9.34
CA THR A 76 -2.15 -14.45 -8.53
C THR A 76 -3.21 -15.05 -9.46
N PRO A 77 -3.63 -16.32 -9.27
CA PRO A 77 -4.50 -17.02 -10.23
C PRO A 77 -5.87 -16.37 -10.44
N ASP A 78 -6.37 -15.64 -9.45
CA ASP A 78 -7.69 -15.00 -9.43
C ASP A 78 -7.72 -13.68 -10.20
N THR A 79 -6.69 -12.84 -10.05
CA THR A 79 -6.61 -11.50 -10.64
C THR A 79 -5.80 -11.46 -11.93
N ASN A 80 -4.95 -12.47 -12.17
CA ASN A 80 -3.95 -12.46 -13.25
C ASN A 80 -2.99 -11.26 -13.17
N GLU A 81 -2.78 -10.72 -11.97
CA GLU A 81 -1.90 -9.57 -11.71
C GLU A 81 -0.69 -9.96 -10.87
N THR A 82 0.41 -9.22 -11.01
CA THR A 82 1.56 -9.41 -10.12
C THR A 82 1.25 -8.85 -8.73
N TYR A 83 1.91 -9.41 -7.71
CA TYR A 83 1.80 -8.91 -6.33
C TYR A 83 2.04 -7.39 -6.20
N LEU A 84 3.00 -6.84 -6.95
CA LEU A 84 3.26 -5.39 -6.92
C LEU A 84 2.19 -4.57 -7.62
N ASP A 85 1.55 -5.11 -8.65
CA ASP A 85 0.46 -4.42 -9.34
C ASP A 85 -0.79 -4.37 -8.46
N GLN A 86 -1.13 -5.48 -7.80
CA GLN A 86 -2.22 -5.52 -6.80
C GLN A 86 -1.95 -4.55 -5.65
N PHE A 87 -0.72 -4.52 -5.14
CA PHE A 87 -0.34 -3.58 -4.10
C PHE A 87 -0.44 -2.12 -4.57
N ARG A 88 0.00 -1.81 -5.80
CA ARG A 88 -0.13 -0.48 -6.39
C ARG A 88 -1.60 -0.05 -6.47
N GLN A 89 -2.49 -0.93 -6.92
CA GLN A 89 -3.92 -0.64 -6.99
C GLN A 89 -4.51 -0.41 -5.60
N LEU A 90 -4.12 -1.23 -4.61
CA LEU A 90 -4.57 -1.08 -3.24
C LEU A 90 -4.17 0.28 -2.65
N ILE A 91 -2.92 0.71 -2.87
CA ILE A 91 -2.45 2.04 -2.47
C ILE A 91 -3.27 3.12 -3.17
N GLY A 92 -3.46 3.02 -4.49
CA GLY A 92 -4.27 3.99 -5.24
C GLY A 92 -5.71 4.09 -4.71
N GLN A 93 -6.34 2.97 -4.35
CA GLN A 93 -7.67 2.95 -3.75
C GLN A 93 -7.70 3.66 -2.39
N ILE A 94 -6.68 3.44 -1.54
CA ILE A 94 -6.53 4.11 -0.24
C ILE A 94 -6.31 5.62 -0.44
N GLU A 95 -5.41 6.01 -1.34
CA GLU A 95 -5.10 7.40 -1.65
C GLU A 95 -6.31 8.15 -2.20
N ASN A 96 -7.05 7.55 -3.14
CA ASN A 96 -8.27 8.14 -3.69
C ASN A 96 -9.35 8.34 -2.62
N ALA A 97 -9.55 7.35 -1.74
CA ALA A 97 -10.50 7.45 -0.64
C ALA A 97 -10.11 8.55 0.36
N MET A 98 -8.83 8.66 0.72
CA MET A 98 -8.34 9.76 1.56
C MET A 98 -8.49 11.12 0.87
N GLY A 99 -8.18 11.20 -0.42
CA GLY A 99 -8.36 12.40 -1.23
C GLY A 99 -9.81 12.86 -1.29
N TYR A 100 -10.73 11.91 -1.47
CA TYR A 100 -12.18 12.16 -1.42
C TYR A 100 -12.60 12.76 -0.06
N VAL A 101 -12.18 12.17 1.06
CA VAL A 101 -12.51 12.70 2.41
C VAL A 101 -11.96 14.11 2.62
N ARG A 102 -10.75 14.41 2.13
CA ARG A 102 -10.17 15.76 2.20
C ARG A 102 -10.99 16.76 1.39
N MET A 103 -11.35 16.40 0.15
CA MET A 103 -12.10 17.27 -0.76
C MET A 103 -13.48 17.63 -0.21
N ILE A 104 -14.22 16.68 0.37
CA ILE A 104 -15.58 16.93 0.87
C ILE A 104 -15.64 17.64 2.23
N ARG A 105 -14.51 17.72 2.93
CA ARG A 105 -14.38 18.43 4.21
C ARG A 105 -13.76 19.83 4.09
N SER A 106 -13.24 20.17 2.91
CA SER A 106 -12.62 21.46 2.60
C SER A 106 -13.65 22.51 2.19
#